data_AF-A0A928SX50-F1
#
_entry.id   AF-A0A928SX50-F1
#
_cell.length_a   1.000
_cell.length_b   1.000
_cell.length_c   1.000
_cell.angle_alpha   90.00
_cell.angle_beta   90.00
_cell.angle_gamma   90.00
#
_symmetry.space_group_name_H-M   'P 1'
#
loop_
_entity.id
_entity.type
_entity.pdbx_description
1 polymer ?
#
loop_
_entity_poly.entity_id
_entity_poly.type
_entity_poly.pdbx_seq_one_letter_code
_entity_poly.pdbx_strand_id
1 'polypeptide(L)' 'MAEVVLDANVIVGWLDKADLHNARATELIDGLKRDGHVALLFDVFVAEAVSVICRRAQ' A
#
# COMPACT_ATOMS: atom_id res chain seq x y z
N MET A 1 -9.98 -17.01 -0.55
CA MET A 1 -8.97 -16.62 0.44
C MET A 1 -7.59 -16.87 -0.16
N ALA A 2 -6.83 -15.80 -0.39
CA ALA A 2 -5.47 -15.87 -0.93
C ALA A 2 -4.58 -14.88 -0.17
N GLU A 3 -3.30 -15.18 -0.15
CA GLU A 3 -2.26 -14.29 0.38
C GLU A 3 -1.78 -13.36 -0.73
N VAL A 4 -1.83 -12.06 -0.48
CA VAL A 4 -1.52 -11.01 -1.47
C VAL A 4 -0.39 -10.16 -0.93
N VAL A 5 0.77 -10.21 -1.58
CA VAL A 5 1.90 -9.34 -1.24
C VAL A 5 1.61 -7.93 -1.75
N LEU A 6 1.76 -6.94 -0.87
CA LEU A 6 1.63 -5.53 -1.26
C LEU A 6 2.99 -4.98 -1.72
N ASP A 7 3.02 -4.50 -2.96
CA ASP A 7 4.15 -3.76 -3.50
C ASP A 7 4.28 -2.37 -2.86
N ALA A 8 5.48 -1.79 -2.91
CA ALA A 8 5.78 -0.52 -2.28
C ALA A 8 4.87 0.62 -2.79
N ASN A 9 4.55 0.65 -4.08
CA ASN A 9 3.67 1.67 -4.67
C ASN A 9 2.23 1.62 -4.13
N VAL A 10 1.70 0.43 -3.80
CA VAL A 10 0.38 0.26 -3.20
C VAL A 10 0.42 0.75 -1.76
N ILE A 11 1.49 0.44 -1.02
CA ILE A 11 1.68 0.91 0.36
C ILE A 11 1.79 2.45 0.38
N VAL A 12 2.57 3.05 -0.51
CA VAL A 12 2.69 4.51 -0.66
C VAL A 12 1.32 5.11 -0.99
N GLY A 13 0.65 4.61 -2.02
CA GLY A 13 -0.68 5.09 -2.40
C GLY A 13 -1.65 5.00 -1.24
N TRP A 14 -1.66 3.89 -0.49
CA TRP A 14 -2.59 3.71 0.62
C TRP A 14 -2.33 4.64 1.81
N LEU A 15 -1.06 4.92 2.14
CA LEU A 15 -0.69 5.69 3.33
C LEU A 15 -0.51 7.20 3.07
N ASP A 16 -0.05 7.60 1.89
CA ASP A 16 0.18 9.00 1.53
C ASP A 16 -1.10 9.62 0.95
N LYS A 17 -1.76 10.48 1.72
CA LYS A 17 -3.00 11.16 1.31
C LYS A 17 -2.82 12.13 0.14
N ALA A 18 -1.59 12.58 -0.11
CA ALA A 18 -1.29 13.45 -1.24
C ALA A 18 -0.95 12.64 -2.51
N ASP A 19 -0.84 11.31 -2.42
CA ASP A 19 -0.56 10.47 -3.57
C ASP A 19 -1.74 10.45 -4.56
N LEU A 20 -1.43 10.60 -5.85
CA LEU A 20 -2.41 10.59 -6.94
C LEU A 20 -3.28 9.33 -6.94
N HIS A 21 -2.76 8.21 -6.46
CA HIS A 21 -3.43 6.92 -6.43
C HIS A 21 -4.04 6.58 -5.06
N ASN A 22 -4.10 7.52 -4.12
CA ASN A 22 -4.60 7.24 -2.76
C ASN A 22 -6.01 6.63 -2.72
N ALA A 23 -6.94 7.21 -3.48
CA ALA A 23 -8.29 6.67 -3.58
C ALA A 23 -8.30 5.24 -4.13
N ARG A 24 -7.55 5.00 -5.22
CA ARG A 24 -7.48 3.68 -5.87
C ARG A 24 -6.81 2.63 -5.00
N ALA A 25 -5.75 2.98 -4.29
CA ALA A 25 -5.08 2.09 -3.35
C ALA A 25 -5.99 1.73 -2.18
N THR A 26 -6.74 2.70 -1.65
CA THR A 26 -7.74 2.47 -0.60
C THR A 26 -8.83 1.51 -1.07
N GLU A 27 -9.39 1.74 -2.26
CA GLU A 27 -10.39 0.84 -2.87
C GLU A 27 -9.86 -0.58 -3.07
N LEU A 28 -8.60 -0.73 -3.49
CA LEU A 28 -7.94 -2.03 -3.63
C LEU A 28 -7.84 -2.77 -2.29
N ILE A 29 -7.35 -2.10 -1.24
CA ILE A 29 -7.20 -2.70 0.09
C ILE A 29 -8.56 -3.09 0.68
N ASP A 30 -9.56 -2.23 0.54
CA ASP A 30 -10.92 -2.51 1.00
C ASP A 30 -11.56 -3.68 0.22
N GLY A 31 -11.30 -3.78 -1.08
CA GLY A 31 -11.70 -4.90 -1.92
C GLY A 31 -11.06 -6.22 -1.46
N LEU A 32 -9.74 -6.24 -1.28
CA LEU A 32 -9.02 -7.41 -0.78
C LEU A 32 -9.58 -7.90 0.57
N LYS A 33 -9.84 -6.97 1.49
CA LYS A 33 -10.42 -7.28 2.79
C LYS A 33 -11.84 -7.84 2.66
N ARG A 34 -12.67 -7.24 1.81
CA ARG A 34 -14.06 -7.67 1.55
C ARG A 34 -14.12 -9.09 0.98
N ASP A 35 -13.19 -9.43 0.10
CA ASP A 35 -13.11 -10.74 -0.55
C ASP A 35 -12.42 -11.81 0.34
N GLY A 36 -12.03 -11.44 1.56
CA GLY A 36 -11.40 -12.33 2.52
C GLY A 36 -9.98 -12.74 2.13
N HIS A 37 -9.24 -11.86 1.44
CA HIS A 37 -7.81 -12.02 1.20
C HIS A 37 -7.00 -11.51 2.40
N VAL A 38 -5.77 -12.01 2.52
CA VAL A 38 -4.82 -11.58 3.54
C VAL A 38 -3.71 -10.79 2.87
N ALA A 39 -3.52 -9.54 3.27
CA ALA A 39 -2.40 -8.74 2.79
C ALA A 39 -1.11 -9.10 3.55
N LEU A 40 -0.05 -9.41 2.81
CA LEU A 40 1.29 -9.66 3.32
C LEU A 40 2.20 -8.46 3.06
N LEU A 41 2.94 -8.05 4.08
CA LEU A 41 3.93 -6.99 4.00
C LEU A 41 5.33 -7.61 4.09
N PHE A 42 6.16 -7.37 3.08
CA PHE A 42 7.57 -7.74 3.12
C PHE A 42 8.39 -6.53 3.55
N ASP A 43 9.44 -6.79 4.33
CA ASP A 43 10.34 -5.78 4.89
C ASP A 43 10.92 -4.84 3.82
N VAL A 44 11.33 -5.38 2.68
CA VAL A 44 11.88 -4.61 1.56
C VAL A 44 10.89 -3.60 0.99
N PHE A 45 9.62 -4.00 0.78
CA PHE A 45 8.59 -3.10 0.24
C PHE A 45 8.14 -2.06 1.25
N VAL A 46 8.11 -2.42 2.54
CA VAL A 46 7.84 -1.46 3.62
C VAL A 46 8.97 -0.44 3.70
N ALA A 47 10.23 -0.86 3.67
CA ALA A 47 11.38 0.04 3.71
C ALA A 47 11.40 0.99 2.50
N GLU A 48 11.10 0.48 1.30
CA GLU A 48 10.98 1.30 0.10
C GLU A 48 9.85 2.33 0.22
N ALA A 49 8.65 1.91 0.64
CA ALA A 49 7.50 2.79 0.80
C ALA A 49 7.78 3.92 1.82
N VAL A 50 8.37 3.59 2.97
CA VAL A 50 8.80 4.59 3.96
C VAL A 50 9.80 5.56 3.36
N SER A 51 10.79 5.06 2.62
CA SER A 51 11.80 5.89 1.94
C SER A 51 11.17 6.90 0.98
N VAL A 52 10.15 6.49 0.22
CA VAL A 52 9.41 7.36 -0.70
C VAL A 52 8.60 8.41 0.06
N ILE A 53 7.82 8.00 1.07
CA ILE A 53 6.97 8.92 1.85
C ILE A 53 7.84 9.98 2.54
N CYS A 54 8.94 9.59 3.18
CA CYS A 54 9.84 10.52 3.85
C CYS A 54 10.47 11.54 2.88
N ARG A 55 10.78 11.16 1.64
CA ARG A 55 11.29 12.09 0.62
C ARG A 55 10.25 13.09 0.14
N ARG A 56 8.96 12.72 0.12
CA ARG A 56 7.87 13.61 -0.29
C ARG A 56 7.43 14.59 0.79
N ALA A 57 7.77 14.31 2.05
CA ALA A 57 7.46 15.16 3.20
C ALA A 57 8.44 16.33 3.38
N GLN A 58 9.46 16.45 2.53
CA GLN A 58 10.42 17.56 2.47
C GLN A 58 9.95 18.65 1.53
#